data_AF-A0A357ZEZ6-F1
#
_entry.id   AF-A0A357ZEZ6-F1
#
_cell.length_a   1.000
_cell.length_b   1.000
_cell.length_c   1.000
_cell.angle_alpha   90.00
_cell.angle_beta   90.00
_cell.angle_gamma   90.00
#
_symmetry.space_group_name_H-M   'P 1'
#
loop_
_entity.id
_entity.type
_entity.pdbx_description
1 polymer ?
#
loop_
_entity_poly.entity_id
_entity_poly.type
_entity_poly.pdbx_seq_one_letter_code
_entity_poly.pdbx_strand_id
1 'polypeptide(L)'
;MFYSTKYASPIGELTIACKDDKLVGLWMDGQKYYGGTIPEEMVERNEVRVLGLAKSWLDRYFAGEKPAIDELPLAPIGTGFRQGV
;
A
#
# COMPACT_ATOMS: atom_id res chain seq x y z
N MET A 1 5.77 -13.90 -3.26
CA MET A 1 6.01 -12.79 -4.21
C MET A 1 5.30 -11.55 -3.71
N PHE A 2 6.02 -10.45 -3.58
CA PHE A 2 5.45 -9.14 -3.30
C PHE A 2 5.31 -8.37 -4.60
N TYR A 3 4.17 -7.72 -4.79
CA TYR A 3 3.95 -6.82 -5.91
C TYR A 3 3.85 -5.39 -5.41
N SER A 4 4.40 -4.46 -6.17
CA SER A 4 4.32 -3.04 -5.86
C SER A 4 3.79 -2.23 -7.04
N THR A 5 3.27 -1.05 -6.74
CA THR A 5 2.93 -0.03 -7.71
C THR A 5 3.31 1.32 -7.16
N LYS A 6 3.61 2.25 -8.06
CA LYS A 6 3.70 3.67 -7.75
C LYS A 6 2.34 4.35 -7.90
N TYR A 7 2.07 5.33 -7.06
CA TYR A 7 0.89 6.17 -7.05
C TYR A 7 1.32 7.62 -6.80
N ALA A 8 1.02 8.51 -7.73
CA ALA A 8 1.30 9.93 -7.57
C ALA A 8 0.21 10.56 -6.69
N SER A 9 0.54 10.90 -5.45
CA SER A 9 -0.37 11.59 -4.54
C SER A 9 -0.07 13.08 -4.47
N PRO A 10 -1.02 13.92 -3.99
CA PRO A 10 -0.78 15.35 -3.77
C PRO A 10 0.38 15.66 -2.81
N ILE A 11 0.81 14.68 -2.01
CA ILE A 11 1.88 14.80 -1.01
C ILE A 11 3.19 14.13 -1.45
N GLY A 12 3.27 13.65 -2.70
CA GLY A 12 4.45 13.00 -3.27
C GLY A 12 4.15 11.62 -3.87
N GLU A 13 5.17 10.95 -4.38
CA GLU A 13 5.05 9.59 -4.90
C GLU A 13 4.91 8.59 -3.75
N LEU A 14 3.88 7.76 -3.80
CA LEU A 14 3.62 6.68 -2.87
C LEU A 14 3.89 5.35 -3.57
N THR A 15 4.60 4.46 -2.88
CA THR A 15 4.74 3.06 -3.27
C THR A 15 3.78 2.23 -2.45
N ILE A 16 2.88 1.51 -3.12
CA ILE A 16 1.92 0.62 -2.51
C ILE A 16 2.37 -0.81 -2.79
N ALA A 17 2.45 -1.67 -1.78
CA ALA A 17 2.75 -3.08 -1.98
C ALA A 17 1.64 -4.00 -1.48
N CYS A 18 1.50 -5.12 -2.17
CA CYS A 18 0.58 -6.19 -1.84
C CYS A 18 1.23 -7.56 -1.93
N LYS A 19 0.64 -8.52 -1.22
CA LYS A 19 0.95 -9.94 -1.28
C LYS A 19 -0.36 -10.72 -1.26
N ASP A 20 -0.50 -11.71 -2.13
CA ASP A 20 -1.69 -12.58 -2.20
C ASP A 20 -3.02 -11.80 -2.28
N ASP A 21 -3.06 -10.76 -3.13
CA ASP A 21 -4.20 -9.84 -3.31
C ASP A 21 -4.61 -9.06 -2.04
N LYS A 22 -3.69 -8.89 -1.09
CA LYS A 22 -3.88 -8.08 0.12
C LYS A 22 -2.79 -7.02 0.26
N LEU A 23 -3.17 -5.81 0.69
CA LEU A 23 -2.21 -4.74 0.93
C LEU A 23 -1.37 -5.04 2.16
N VAL A 24 -0.05 -5.02 1.98
CA VAL A 24 0.90 -5.31 3.05
C VAL A 24 1.60 -4.06 3.57
N GLY A 25 1.61 -2.98 2.77
CA GLY A 25 2.17 -1.71 3.19
C GLY A 25 2.11 -0.63 2.12
N LEU A 26 2.39 0.60 2.57
CA LEU A 26 2.43 1.81 1.78
C LEU A 26 3.59 2.67 2.30
N TRP A 27 4.42 3.17 1.39
CA TRP A 27 5.59 4.00 1.70
C TRP A 27 5.58 5.27 0.85
N MET A 28 6.07 6.38 1.40
CA MET A 28 6.42 7.56 0.59
C MET A 28 7.80 7.36 -0.02
N ASP A 29 7.94 7.68 -1.29
CA ASP A 29 9.21 7.71 -1.99
C ASP A 29 10.16 8.73 -1.32
N GLY A 30 11.42 8.34 -1.11
CA GLY A 30 12.43 9.19 -0.48
C GLY A 30 12.49 9.18 1.07
N GLN A 31 11.71 8.34 1.77
CA GLN A 31 11.86 8.18 3.23
C GLN A 31 12.97 7.20 3.64
N LYS A 32 13.58 7.47 4.82
CA LYS A 32 14.70 6.71 5.41
C LYS A 32 14.43 5.20 5.64
N TYR A 33 13.17 4.79 5.60
CA TYR A 33 12.71 3.40 5.79
C TYR A 33 11.94 2.84 4.58
N TYR A 34 12.18 3.39 3.38
CA TYR A 34 11.60 2.90 2.13
C TYR A 34 11.79 1.39 1.98
N GLY A 35 10.69 0.64 1.90
CA GLY A 35 10.72 -0.82 1.77
C GLY A 35 11.27 -1.59 2.98
N GLY A 36 11.57 -0.93 4.11
CA GLY A 36 12.25 -1.57 5.26
C GLY A 36 11.43 -2.65 5.99
N THR A 37 10.17 -2.85 5.61
CA THR A 37 9.30 -3.91 6.15
C THR A 37 9.11 -5.08 5.18
N ILE A 38 9.57 -4.96 3.93
CA ILE A 38 9.46 -6.05 2.95
C ILE A 38 10.80 -6.80 2.89
N PRO A 39 10.82 -8.08 3.27
CA PRO A 39 12.06 -8.88 3.32
C PRO A 39 12.52 -9.39 1.94
N GLU A 40 11.69 -9.28 0.90
CA GLU A 40 11.90 -9.82 -0.44
C GLU A 40 11.81 -8.70 -1.50
N GLU A 41 12.32 -8.98 -2.70
CA GLU A 41 12.19 -8.10 -3.87
C GLU A 41 10.72 -7.81 -4.18
N MET A 42 10.37 -6.52 -4.29
CA MET A 42 9.06 -6.09 -4.76
C MET A 42 9.08 -6.04 -6.29
N VAL A 43 8.22 -6.83 -6.92
CA VAL A 43 8.06 -6.79 -8.37
C VAL A 43 7.03 -5.72 -8.72
N GLU A 44 7.44 -4.70 -9.46
CA GLU A 44 6.52 -3.67 -9.90
C GLU A 44 5.49 -4.28 -10.86
N ARG A 45 4.21 -4.25 -10.46
CA ARG A 45 3.11 -4.87 -11.21
C ARG A 45 1.83 -4.07 -11.04
N ASN A 46 1.57 -3.19 -12.00
CA ASN A 46 0.42 -2.30 -11.99
C ASN A 46 -0.93 -3.02 -12.20
N GLU A 47 -0.92 -4.26 -12.70
CA GLU A 47 -2.12 -5.02 -13.09
C GLU A 47 -2.74 -5.84 -11.95
N VAL A 48 -2.23 -5.72 -10.71
CA VAL A 48 -2.81 -6.45 -9.57
C VAL A 48 -4.10 -5.76 -9.12
N ARG A 49 -5.17 -6.55 -8.97
CA ARG A 49 -6.51 -6.06 -8.62
C ARG A 49 -6.51 -5.22 -7.35
N VAL A 50 -5.91 -5.73 -6.26
CA VAL A 50 -5.86 -4.99 -4.99
C VAL A 50 -5.10 -3.66 -5.09
N LEU A 51 -4.08 -3.57 -5.95
CA LEU A 51 -3.33 -2.34 -6.14
C LEU A 51 -4.15 -1.27 -6.86
N GLY A 52 -4.98 -1.68 -7.84
CA GLY A 52 -5.96 -0.80 -8.46
C GLY A 52 -7.01 -0.29 -7.46
N LEU A 53 -7.55 -1.18 -6.62
CA LEU A 53 -8.49 -0.82 -5.56
C LEU A 53 -7.87 0.19 -4.58
N ALA A 54 -6.62 -0.04 -4.18
CA ALA A 54 -5.87 0.86 -3.31
C ALA A 54 -5.70 2.25 -3.89
N LYS A 55 -5.36 2.36 -5.19
CA LYS A 55 -5.26 3.65 -5.89
C LYS A 55 -6.59 4.39 -5.87
N SER A 56 -7.67 3.73 -6.30
CA SER A 56 -9.00 4.36 -6.30
C SER A 56 -9.50 4.73 -4.90
N TRP A 57 -9.12 3.98 -3.88
CA TRP A 57 -9.39 4.35 -2.49
C TRP A 57 -8.58 5.58 -2.07
N LEU A 58 -7.30 5.65 -2.42
CA LEU A 58 -6.44 6.80 -2.15
C LEU A 58 -6.94 8.06 -2.87
N ASP A 59 -7.39 7.94 -4.13
CA ASP A 59 -7.98 9.06 -4.88
C ASP A 59 -9.18 9.65 -4.13
N ARG A 60 -10.11 8.80 -3.68
CA ARG A 60 -11.27 9.23 -2.87
C ARG A 60 -10.86 9.81 -1.52
N TYR A 61 -9.85 9.22 -0.88
CA TYR A 61 -9.30 9.73 0.38
C TYR A 61 -8.72 11.13 0.21
N PHE A 62 -7.89 11.36 -0.81
CA PHE A 62 -7.31 12.68 -1.12
C PHE A 62 -8.34 13.68 -1.65
N ALA A 63 -9.44 13.21 -2.25
CA ALA A 63 -10.61 14.03 -2.59
C ALA A 63 -11.46 14.43 -1.36
N GLY A 64 -11.17 13.89 -0.17
CA GLY A 64 -11.87 14.22 1.07
C GLY A 64 -13.14 13.40 1.31
N GLU A 65 -13.40 12.35 0.53
CA GLU A 65 -14.62 11.55 0.58
C GLU A 65 -14.66 10.57 1.77
N LYS A 66 -13.54 10.38 2.48
CA LYS A 66 -13.42 9.48 3.65
C LYS A 66 -13.98 8.07 3.39
N PRO A 67 -13.46 7.36 2.37
CA PRO A 67 -13.89 5.99 2.05
C PRO A 67 -13.62 5.04 3.23
N ALA A 68 -14.42 3.97 3.33
CA ALA A 68 -14.32 3.03 4.42
C ALA A 68 -13.11 2.11 4.22
N ILE A 69 -12.37 1.80 5.28
CA ILE A 69 -11.11 1.03 5.15
C ILE A 69 -11.38 -0.46 4.87
N ASP A 70 -12.56 -0.96 5.23
CA ASP A 70 -13.06 -2.30 4.93
C ASP A 70 -13.21 -2.60 3.43
N GLU A 71 -13.22 -1.56 2.57
CA GLU A 71 -13.17 -1.71 1.11
C GLU A 71 -11.81 -2.25 0.63
N LEU A 72 -10.76 -2.18 1.45
CA LEU A 72 -9.42 -2.65 1.12
C LEU A 72 -9.07 -3.93 1.90
N PRO A 73 -8.66 -5.02 1.22
CA PRO A 73 -8.19 -6.21 1.90
C PRO A 73 -6.77 -5.95 2.44
N LEU A 74 -6.68 -5.62 3.72
CA LEU A 74 -5.40 -5.35 4.41
C LEU A 74 -4.82 -6.62 5.02
N ALA A 75 -3.52 -6.81 4.88
CA ALA A 75 -2.72 -7.84 5.55
C ALA A 75 -1.39 -7.24 6.01
N PRO A 76 -1.40 -6.30 6.97
CA PRO A 76 -0.19 -5.65 7.44
C PRO A 76 0.77 -6.69 8.03
N ILE A 77 2.02 -6.66 7.58
CA ILE A 77 3.08 -7.55 8.07
C ILE A 77 3.77 -6.87 9.23
N GLY A 78 3.63 -7.45 10.42
CA GLY A 78 4.24 -6.93 11.64
C GLY A 78 4.21 -7.94 12.76
N THR A 79 4.89 -7.62 13.86
CA THR A 79 4.75 -8.38 15.10
C THR A 79 3.32 -8.18 15.65
N GLY A 80 2.84 -9.09 16.50
CA GLY A 80 1.50 -8.97 17.11
C GLY A 80 1.26 -7.62 17.79
N PHE A 81 2.31 -6.98 18.31
CA PHE A 81 2.23 -5.61 18.82
C PHE A 81 1.93 -4.59 17.71
N ARG A 82 2.62 -4.64 16.57
CA ARG A 82 2.38 -3.74 15.43
C ARG A 82 1.03 -3.94 14.75
N GLN A 83 0.41 -5.10 14.92
CA GLN A 83 -0.93 -5.39 14.41
C GLN A 83 -2.05 -5.00 15.40
N GLY A 84 -1.71 -4.75 16.67
CA GLY A 84 -2.66 -4.46 17.74
C GLY A 84 -2.75 -2.99 18.17
N VAL A 85 -2.05 -2.08 17.48
CA VAL A 85 -2.10 -0.62 17.70
C VAL A 85 -3.00 0.06 16.69
#